data_AF-A0A935ZXF0-F1
#
_entry.id   AF-A0A935ZXF0-F1
#
_cell.length_a   1.000
_cell.length_b   1.000
_cell.length_c   1.000
_cell.angle_alpha   90.00
_cell.angle_beta   90.00
_cell.angle_gamma   90.00
#
_symmetry.space_group_name_H-M   'P 1'
#
loop_
_entity.id
_entity.type
_entity.pdbx_description
1 polymer ?
#
loop_
_entity_poly.entity_id
_entity_poly.type
_entity_poly.pdbx_seq_one_letter_code
_entity_poly.pdbx_strand_id
1 'polypeptide(L)'
;MLILIALYLAFTKWLFPNDIKANAKTDSFISSKLLDLGPWTKAEKRVFIVFICTATLWMTKDLIVNLLSIPINDTIIAIMGAFALFCLPSGMKPNTNSEINVDEEENVNHFNNILNWKDTSKMAWGILLMFGGGLALAKAMENAGVMKMIGEGISNYAPDNRFLLIMLVATVSIF
;
A
#
# COMPACT_ATOMS: atom_id res chain seq x y z
N MET A 1 7.55 -21.87 -10.88
CA MET A 1 6.98 -21.36 -12.15
C MET A 1 5.63 -21.99 -12.50
N LEU A 2 5.49 -23.33 -12.51
CA LEU A 2 4.22 -24.04 -12.75
C LEU A 2 3.06 -23.57 -11.85
N ILE A 3 3.31 -23.40 -10.56
CA ILE A 3 2.28 -22.96 -9.61
C ILE A 3 1.75 -21.55 -9.90
N LEU A 4 2.61 -20.68 -10.44
CA LEU A 4 2.28 -19.29 -10.78
C LEU A 4 1.38 -19.22 -12.01
N ILE A 5 1.65 -20.09 -13.00
CA ILE A 5 0.82 -20.26 -14.20
C ILE A 5 -0.54 -20.87 -13.83
N ALA A 6 -0.55 -21.90 -12.98
CA ALA A 6 -1.78 -22.54 -12.52
C ALA A 6 -2.68 -21.57 -11.75
N LEU A 7 -2.09 -20.76 -10.85
CA LEU A 7 -2.81 -19.79 -10.04
C LEU A 7 -3.34 -18.62 -10.88
N TYR A 8 -2.57 -18.16 -11.87
CA TYR A 8 -3.03 -17.20 -12.87
C TYR A 8 -4.27 -17.72 -13.62
N LEU A 9 -4.22 -18.95 -14.13
CA LEU A 9 -5.36 -19.56 -14.84
C LEU A 9 -6.58 -19.73 -13.94
N ALA A 10 -6.38 -20.16 -12.69
CA ALA A 10 -7.46 -20.33 -11.72
C ALA A 10 -8.15 -18.98 -11.40
N PHE A 11 -7.39 -17.93 -11.10
CA PHE A 11 -7.98 -16.61 -10.81
C PHE A 11 -8.66 -15.99 -12.03
N THR A 12 -8.04 -16.06 -13.20
CA THR A 12 -8.53 -15.36 -14.39
C THR A 12 -9.63 -16.08 -15.14
N LYS A 13 -9.62 -17.41 -15.20
CA LYS A 13 -10.63 -18.18 -15.94
C LYS A 13 -11.71 -18.79 -15.06
N TRP A 14 -11.41 -19.10 -13.79
CA TRP A 14 -12.35 -19.85 -12.95
C TRP A 14 -12.98 -18.99 -11.85
N LEU A 15 -12.17 -18.29 -11.05
CA LEU A 15 -12.68 -17.54 -9.90
C LEU A 15 -13.27 -16.17 -10.28
N PHE A 16 -12.64 -15.48 -11.24
CA PHE A 16 -13.04 -14.13 -11.68
C PHE A 16 -12.96 -13.98 -13.21
N PRO A 17 -13.81 -14.70 -13.98
CA PRO A 17 -13.87 -14.51 -15.43
C PRO A 17 -14.24 -13.04 -15.75
N ASN A 18 -13.35 -12.37 -16.47
CA ASN A 18 -13.53 -10.98 -16.86
C ASN A 18 -14.25 -10.88 -18.22
N ASP A 19 -15.56 -10.59 -18.20
CA ASP A 19 -16.40 -10.42 -19.39
C ASP A 19 -16.47 -8.97 -19.91
N ILE A 20 -15.45 -8.14 -19.65
CA ILE A 20 -15.38 -6.77 -20.19
C ILE A 20 -15.14 -6.84 -21.71
N LYS A 21 -16.23 -6.74 -22.48
CA LYS A 21 -16.19 -6.64 -23.94
C LYS A 21 -15.65 -5.28 -24.36
N ALA A 22 -14.68 -5.28 -25.27
CA ALA A 22 -14.20 -4.06 -25.90
C ALA A 22 -15.35 -3.34 -26.61
N ASN A 23 -15.56 -2.07 -26.29
CA ASN A 23 -16.61 -1.24 -26.85
C ASN A 23 -15.98 -0.01 -27.49
N ALA A 24 -16.27 0.22 -28.77
CA ALA A 24 -15.75 1.38 -29.51
C ALA A 24 -16.07 2.73 -28.83
N LYS A 25 -17.16 2.81 -28.04
CA LYS A 25 -17.47 4.00 -27.23
C LYS A 25 -16.46 4.23 -26.10
N THR A 26 -15.97 3.16 -25.47
CA THR A 26 -14.96 3.22 -24.40
C THR A 26 -13.63 3.71 -24.96
N ASP A 27 -13.23 3.25 -26.15
CA ASP A 27 -11.97 3.68 -26.78
C ASP A 27 -11.99 5.18 -27.12
N SER A 28 -13.11 5.68 -27.64
CA SER A 28 -13.28 7.12 -27.88
C SER A 28 -13.28 7.94 -26.59
N PHE A 29 -13.84 7.41 -25.50
CA PHE A 29 -13.88 8.06 -24.19
C PHE A 29 -12.49 8.11 -23.53
N ILE A 30 -11.70 7.04 -23.65
CA ILE A 30 -10.31 7.00 -23.16
C ILE A 30 -9.47 7.98 -23.96
N SER A 31 -9.62 8.01 -25.28
CA SER A 31 -8.89 8.93 -26.16
C SER A 31 -9.20 10.39 -25.84
N SER A 32 -10.47 10.74 -25.59
CA SER A 32 -10.84 12.09 -25.17
C SER A 32 -10.24 12.46 -23.81
N LYS A 33 -10.23 11.52 -22.83
CA LYS A 33 -9.63 11.76 -21.51
C LYS A 33 -8.11 11.90 -21.56
N LEU A 34 -7.43 11.18 -22.47
CA LEU A 34 -6.01 11.33 -22.72
C LEU A 34 -5.65 12.71 -23.28
N LEU A 35 -6.51 13.25 -24.16
CA LEU A 35 -6.36 14.61 -24.69
C LEU A 35 -6.64 15.68 -23.62
N ASP A 36 -7.65 15.47 -22.77
CA ASP A 36 -8.03 16.39 -21.69
C ASP A 36 -6.92 16.58 -20.63
N LEU A 37 -6.04 15.59 -20.43
CA LEU A 37 -4.96 15.64 -19.42
C LEU A 37 -3.90 16.71 -19.72
N GLY A 38 -3.68 17.04 -21.00
CA GLY A 38 -2.70 18.06 -21.39
C GLY A 38 -1.24 17.74 -21.02
N PRO A 39 -0.33 18.73 -21.05
CA PRO A 39 1.08 18.55 -20.71
C PRO A 39 1.29 18.43 -19.20
N TRP A 40 2.30 17.65 -18.79
CA TRP A 40 2.59 17.41 -17.37
C TRP A 40 2.81 18.68 -16.56
N THR A 41 2.10 18.78 -15.44
CA THR A 41 2.25 19.92 -14.52
C THR A 41 3.58 19.86 -13.76
N LYS A 42 4.00 21.01 -13.19
CA LYS A 42 5.22 21.06 -12.37
C LYS A 42 5.12 20.17 -11.13
N ALA A 43 3.91 20.06 -10.56
CA ALA A 43 3.62 19.18 -9.43
C ALA A 43 3.77 17.70 -9.83
N GLU A 44 3.15 17.28 -10.94
CA GLU A 44 3.26 15.90 -11.46
C GLU A 44 4.70 15.50 -11.72
N LYS A 45 5.50 16.37 -12.35
CA LYS A 45 6.94 16.10 -12.57
C LYS A 45 7.69 15.87 -11.26
N ARG A 46 7.39 16.65 -10.22
CA ARG A 46 8.03 16.50 -8.90
C ARG A 46 7.61 15.20 -8.21
N VAL A 47 6.31 14.87 -8.23
CA VAL A 47 5.80 13.60 -7.71
C VAL A 47 6.48 12.42 -8.42
N PHE A 48 6.58 12.48 -9.74
CA PHE A 48 7.20 11.44 -10.55
C PHE A 48 8.68 11.23 -10.19
N ILE A 49 9.43 12.31 -9.98
CA ILE A 49 10.82 12.24 -9.52
C ILE A 49 10.91 11.56 -8.15
N VAL A 50 10.09 11.97 -7.17
CA VAL A 50 10.07 11.33 -5.85
C VAL A 50 9.71 9.85 -5.96
N PHE A 51 8.71 9.51 -6.77
CA PHE A 51 8.30 8.12 -7.01
C PHE A 51 9.43 7.26 -7.58
N ILE A 52 10.13 7.74 -8.61
CA ILE A 52 11.28 7.02 -9.19
C ILE A 52 12.39 6.86 -8.15
N CYS A 53 12.70 7.90 -7.39
CA CYS A 53 13.71 7.83 -6.33
C CYS A 53 13.32 6.77 -5.29
N THR A 54 12.08 6.78 -4.78
CA THR A 54 11.57 5.80 -3.82
C THR A 54 11.63 4.38 -4.38
N ALA A 55 11.17 4.17 -5.61
CA ALA A 55 11.19 2.85 -6.27
C ALA A 55 12.63 2.34 -6.48
N THR A 56 13.55 3.21 -6.86
CA THR A 56 14.96 2.87 -7.03
C THR A 56 15.59 2.51 -5.68
N LEU A 57 15.25 3.25 -4.62
CA LEU A 57 15.68 2.94 -3.25
C LEU A 57 15.16 1.57 -2.78
N TRP A 58 13.92 1.20 -3.08
CA TRP A 58 13.42 -0.15 -2.78
C TRP A 58 14.16 -1.23 -3.55
N MET A 59 14.43 -1.03 -4.85
CA MET A 59 15.15 -2.01 -5.67
C MET A 59 16.62 -2.20 -5.24
N THR A 60 17.25 -1.14 -4.74
CA THR A 60 18.68 -1.13 -4.37
C THR A 60 18.93 -1.22 -2.86
N LYS A 61 17.87 -1.35 -2.04
CA LYS A 61 17.92 -1.37 -0.58
C LYS A 61 19.00 -2.32 -0.05
N ASP A 62 18.98 -3.58 -0.47
CA ASP A 62 19.90 -4.59 0.04
C ASP A 62 21.37 -4.28 -0.33
N LEU A 63 21.60 -3.71 -1.52
CA LEU A 63 22.95 -3.27 -1.94
C LEU A 63 23.45 -2.11 -1.05
N ILE A 64 22.58 -1.15 -0.75
CA ILE A 64 22.90 0.01 0.10
C ILE A 64 23.20 -0.44 1.54
N VAL A 65 22.37 -1.33 2.10
CA VAL A 65 22.56 -1.87 3.45
C VAL A 65 23.90 -2.59 3.55
N ASN A 66 24.24 -3.43 2.56
CA ASN A 66 25.50 -4.17 2.56
C ASN A 66 26.73 -3.24 2.38
N LEU A 67 26.60 -2.14 1.63
CA LEU A 67 27.71 -1.21 1.39
C LEU A 67 27.93 -0.23 2.55
N LEU A 68 26.86 0.37 3.08
CA LEU A 68 26.95 1.40 4.13
C LEU A 68 26.81 0.83 5.55
N SER A 69 26.44 -0.45 5.71
CA SER A 69 26.16 -1.07 7.02
C SER A 69 25.10 -0.32 7.85
N ILE A 70 24.21 0.44 7.21
CA ILE A 70 23.09 1.15 7.84
C ILE A 70 21.84 0.28 7.70
N PRO A 71 21.06 0.04 8.78
CA PRO A 71 19.84 -0.78 8.73
C PRO A 71 18.67 -0.02 8.08
N ILE A 72 18.69 0.11 6.76
CA ILE A 72 17.59 0.71 5.98
C ILE A 72 16.50 -0.35 5.78
N ASN A 73 15.27 -0.03 6.19
CA ASN A 73 14.10 -0.85 5.95
C ASN A 73 13.08 -0.11 5.05
N ASP A 74 12.10 -0.86 4.54
CA ASP A 74 11.10 -0.34 3.60
C ASP A 74 10.26 0.78 4.23
N THR A 75 10.05 0.72 5.55
CA THR A 75 9.35 1.74 6.33
C THR A 75 10.07 3.09 6.30
N ILE A 76 11.39 3.11 6.49
CA ILE A 76 12.18 4.35 6.46
C ILE A 76 12.13 4.98 5.06
N ILE A 77 12.25 4.16 4.00
CA ILE A 77 12.17 4.63 2.61
C ILE A 77 10.79 5.26 2.33
N ALA A 78 9.71 4.61 2.78
CA ALA A 78 8.35 5.11 2.62
C ALA A 78 8.12 6.43 3.37
N ILE A 79 8.57 6.53 4.64
CA ILE A 79 8.44 7.76 5.45
C ILE A 79 9.24 8.90 4.83
N MET A 80 10.46 8.65 4.33
CA MET A 80 11.27 9.66 3.65
C MET A 80 10.62 10.14 2.35
N GLY A 81 10.04 9.24 1.56
CA GLY A 81 9.27 9.60 0.36
C GLY A 81 8.06 10.47 0.68
N ALA A 82 7.29 10.08 1.71
CA ALA A 82 6.15 10.88 2.18
C ALA A 82 6.60 12.26 2.66
N PHE A 83 7.63 12.32 3.51
CA PHE A 83 8.19 13.58 4.01
C PHE A 83 8.66 14.50 2.86
N ALA A 84 9.31 13.94 1.84
CA ALA A 84 9.72 14.70 0.65
C ALA A 84 8.51 15.32 -0.07
N LEU A 85 7.41 14.58 -0.24
CA LEU A 85 6.17 15.11 -0.87
C LEU A 85 5.49 16.20 -0.02
N PHE A 86 5.56 16.11 1.31
CA PHE A 86 5.06 17.17 2.20
C PHE A 86 5.94 18.43 2.18
N CYS A 87 7.24 18.29 1.93
CA CYS A 87 8.19 19.40 1.91
C CYS A 87 8.26 20.10 0.54
N LEU A 88 8.02 19.37 -0.55
CA LEU A 88 8.11 19.92 -1.91
C LEU A 88 6.90 20.82 -2.23
N PRO A 89 7.12 22.06 -2.70
CA PRO A 89 6.03 22.91 -3.16
C PRO A 89 5.39 22.35 -4.43
N SER A 90 4.09 22.54 -4.63
CA SER A 90 3.38 22.16 -5.86
C SER A 90 3.79 23.05 -7.05
N GLY A 91 4.23 24.29 -6.77
CA GLY A 91 4.60 25.26 -7.80
C GLY A 91 3.40 25.85 -8.56
N MET A 92 2.17 25.61 -8.09
CA MET A 92 0.98 26.34 -8.52
C MET A 92 1.01 27.74 -7.92
N LYS A 93 0.76 28.78 -8.74
CA LYS A 93 0.54 30.14 -8.21
C LYS A 93 -0.75 30.13 -7.39
N PRO A 94 -0.82 30.82 -6.24
CA PRO A 94 -2.08 31.02 -5.55
C PRO A 94 -3.04 31.68 -6.55
N ASN A 95 -4.19 31.04 -6.75
CA ASN A 95 -5.18 31.50 -7.71
C ASN A 95 -5.73 32.83 -7.18
N THR A 96 -5.45 33.95 -7.87
CA THR A 96 -5.95 35.29 -7.54
C THR A 96 -7.48 35.43 -7.74
N ASN A 97 -8.18 34.35 -8.13
CA ASN A 97 -9.61 34.37 -8.43
C ASN A 97 -10.39 33.29 -7.63
N SER A 98 -10.15 33.16 -6.32
CA SER A 98 -11.23 32.64 -5.47
C SER A 98 -12.11 33.82 -5.10
N GLU A 99 -13.33 33.83 -5.62
CA GLU A 99 -14.39 34.73 -5.14
C GLU A 99 -14.35 34.78 -3.62
N ILE A 100 -14.24 36.02 -3.14
CA ILE A 100 -14.16 36.38 -1.74
C ILE A 100 -15.52 36.02 -1.13
N ASN A 101 -15.62 34.84 -0.52
CA ASN A 101 -16.56 34.66 0.58
C ASN A 101 -15.90 35.32 1.79
N VAL A 102 -16.35 36.55 2.06
CA VAL A 102 -16.01 37.35 3.24
C VAL A 102 -16.60 36.60 4.43
N ASP A 103 -15.83 35.74 5.10
CA ASP A 103 -16.13 35.24 6.46
C ASP A 103 -14.95 34.49 7.15
N GLU A 104 -13.83 34.22 6.48
CA GLU A 104 -12.67 33.56 7.14
C GLU A 104 -11.43 34.47 7.18
N GLU A 105 -11.23 35.06 8.36
CA GLU A 105 -10.05 35.81 8.80
C GLU A 105 -8.84 34.86 8.99
N GLU A 106 -8.37 34.22 7.92
CA GLU A 106 -7.11 33.46 7.95
C GLU A 106 -6.40 33.49 6.60
N ASN A 107 -6.12 34.70 6.12
CA ASN A 107 -5.21 34.96 5.00
C ASN A 107 -3.76 34.69 5.43
N VAL A 108 -3.39 33.41 5.56
CA VAL A 108 -1.99 33.00 5.57
C VAL A 108 -1.67 32.45 4.18
N ASN A 109 -0.68 33.04 3.55
CA ASN A 109 -0.07 32.62 2.28
C ASN A 109 0.21 31.11 2.29
N HIS A 110 -0.76 30.29 1.88
CA HIS A 110 -0.56 28.85 1.75
C HIS A 110 0.29 28.62 0.51
N PHE A 111 1.60 28.46 0.71
CA PHE A 111 2.44 27.71 -0.21
C PHE A 111 1.77 26.34 -0.36
N ASN A 112 1.10 26.11 -1.50
CA ASN A 112 0.53 24.80 -1.77
C ASN A 112 1.69 23.83 -1.95
N ASN A 113 1.94 22.98 -0.96
CA ASN A 113 2.82 21.83 -1.10
C ASN A 113 2.14 20.76 -1.94
N ILE A 114 2.91 19.76 -2.38
CA ILE A 114 2.35 18.65 -3.17
C ILE A 114 1.31 17.88 -2.35
N LEU A 115 1.58 17.67 -1.06
CA LEU A 115 0.63 17.11 -0.10
C LEU A 115 0.39 18.09 1.05
N ASN A 116 -0.87 18.20 1.45
CA ASN A 116 -1.30 18.94 2.63
C ASN A 116 -1.75 17.97 3.72
N TRP A 117 -1.74 18.41 4.98
CA TRP A 117 -2.17 17.56 6.11
C TRP A 117 -3.60 17.02 5.92
N LYS A 118 -4.49 17.84 5.34
CA LYS A 118 -5.87 17.46 5.01
C LYS A 118 -5.93 16.22 4.08
N ASP A 119 -4.94 15.98 3.23
CA ASP A 119 -4.91 14.82 2.33
C ASP A 119 -4.72 13.49 3.07
N THR A 120 -4.08 13.51 4.25
CA THR A 120 -3.88 12.30 5.07
C THR A 120 -5.19 11.72 5.62
N SER A 121 -6.26 12.52 5.69
CA SER A 121 -7.60 12.05 6.10
C SER A 121 -8.18 10.98 5.18
N LYS A 122 -7.74 10.95 3.91
CA LYS A 122 -8.16 9.97 2.90
C LYS A 122 -7.42 8.63 3.03
N MET A 123 -6.41 8.54 3.90
CA MET A 123 -5.71 7.26 4.14
C MET A 123 -6.63 6.26 4.85
N ALA A 124 -6.43 4.98 4.57
CA ALA A 124 -7.20 3.90 5.16
C ALA A 124 -6.76 3.58 6.60
N TRP A 125 -6.96 4.51 7.53
CA TRP A 125 -6.57 4.39 8.95
C TRP A 125 -7.15 3.15 9.63
N GLY A 126 -8.36 2.73 9.24
CA GLY A 126 -8.98 1.50 9.74
C GLY A 126 -8.15 0.25 9.42
N ILE A 127 -7.54 0.18 8.23
CA ILE A 127 -6.69 -0.94 7.82
C ILE A 127 -5.38 -0.95 8.64
N LEU A 128 -4.77 0.22 8.84
CA LEU A 128 -3.58 0.36 9.67
C LEU A 128 -3.82 -0.10 11.12
N LEU A 129 -4.95 0.33 11.71
CA LEU A 129 -5.37 -0.09 13.05
C LEU A 129 -5.69 -1.59 13.11
N MET A 130 -6.34 -2.15 12.09
CA MET A 130 -6.65 -3.58 12.03
C MET A 130 -5.38 -4.43 11.98
N PHE A 131 -4.40 -4.05 11.15
CA PHE A 131 -3.12 -4.75 11.11
C PHE A 131 -2.34 -4.61 12.42
N GLY A 132 -2.28 -3.39 12.98
CA GLY A 132 -1.63 -3.15 14.27
C GLY A 132 -2.27 -3.96 15.41
N GLY A 133 -3.61 -3.98 15.47
CA GLY A 133 -4.38 -4.75 16.44
C GLY A 133 -4.19 -6.26 16.27
N GLY A 134 -4.17 -6.77 15.04
CA GLY A 134 -3.92 -8.19 14.74
C GLY A 134 -2.52 -8.63 15.17
N LEU A 135 -1.49 -7.84 14.88
CA LEU A 135 -0.11 -8.11 15.31
C LEU A 135 0.03 -8.05 16.84
N ALA A 136 -0.63 -7.08 17.49
CA ALA A 136 -0.63 -6.97 18.94
C ALA A 136 -1.33 -8.16 19.61
N LEU A 137 -2.48 -8.60 19.10
CA LEU A 137 -3.21 -9.77 19.60
C LEU A 137 -2.41 -11.05 19.40
N ALA A 138 -1.82 -11.26 18.22
CA ALA A 138 -0.96 -12.41 17.95
C ALA A 138 0.19 -12.48 18.96
N LYS A 139 0.85 -11.35 19.22
CA LYS A 139 1.94 -11.27 20.20
C LYS A 139 1.47 -11.46 21.64
N ALA A 140 0.27 -10.99 21.99
CA ALA A 140 -0.32 -11.23 23.30
C ALA A 140 -0.63 -12.72 23.53
N MET A 141 -1.16 -13.40 22.52
CA MET A 141 -1.41 -14.85 22.56
C MET A 141 -0.13 -15.67 22.64
N GLU A 142 0.92 -15.26 21.92
CA GLU A 142 2.26 -15.84 21.99
C GLU A 142 2.84 -15.71 23.41
N ASN A 143 2.85 -14.48 23.96
CA ASN A 143 3.35 -14.20 25.30
C ASN A 143 2.55 -14.90 26.41
N ALA A 144 1.23 -15.02 26.23
CA ALA A 144 0.36 -15.76 27.16
C ALA A 144 0.54 -17.29 27.07
N GLY A 145 1.34 -17.79 26.12
CA GLY A 145 1.59 -19.22 25.93
C GLY A 145 0.41 -19.98 25.33
N VAL A 146 -0.65 -19.29 24.88
CA VAL A 146 -1.87 -19.91 24.34
C VAL A 146 -1.55 -20.69 23.07
N MET A 147 -0.73 -20.12 22.17
CA MET A 147 -0.30 -20.81 20.95
C MET A 147 0.50 -22.08 21.25
N LYS A 148 1.30 -22.07 22.32
CA LYS A 148 2.08 -23.23 22.77
C LYS A 148 1.16 -24.32 23.35
N MET A 149 0.19 -23.96 24.19
CA MET A 149 -0.79 -24.90 24.74
C MET A 149 -1.58 -25.61 23.64
N ILE A 150 -2.03 -24.88 22.61
CA ILE A 150 -2.76 -25.46 21.48
C ILE A 150 -1.85 -26.40 20.67
N GLY A 151 -0.60 -25.99 20.39
CA GLY A 151 0.36 -26.82 19.67
C GLY A 151 0.70 -28.12 20.38
N GLU A 152 0.92 -28.07 21.70
CA GLU A 152 1.17 -29.27 22.53
C GLU A 152 -0.07 -30.18 22.59
N GLY A 153 -1.27 -29.60 22.75
CA GLY A 153 -2.52 -30.35 22.75
C GLY A 153 -2.75 -31.13 21.45
N ILE A 154 -2.45 -30.53 20.31
CA ILE A 154 -2.55 -31.18 19.00
C ILE A 154 -1.45 -32.24 18.81
N SER A 155 -0.22 -31.95 19.24
CA SER A 155 0.92 -32.87 19.11
C SER A 155 0.71 -34.17 19.91
N ASN A 156 0.03 -34.11 21.04
CA ASN A 156 -0.23 -35.28 21.89
C ASN A 156 -1.25 -36.25 21.28
N TYR A 157 -2.11 -35.80 20.36
CA TYR A 157 -3.16 -36.62 19.76
C TYR A 157 -2.73 -37.44 18.54
N ALA A 158 -1.55 -37.18 17.95
CA ALA A 158 -1.12 -37.88 16.73
C ALA A 158 0.42 -38.00 16.57
N PRO A 159 1.13 -38.69 17.48
CA PRO A 159 2.59 -38.87 17.36
C PRO A 159 3.01 -39.73 16.14
N ASP A 160 2.21 -40.73 15.74
CA ASP A 160 2.61 -41.70 14.71
C ASP A 160 2.03 -41.44 13.29
N ASN A 161 0.97 -40.63 13.16
CA ASN A 161 0.33 -40.38 11.86
C ASN A 161 0.47 -38.90 11.42
N ARG A 162 1.58 -38.63 10.71
CA ARG A 162 1.94 -37.31 10.17
C ARG A 162 0.87 -36.72 9.26
N PHE A 163 0.13 -37.56 8.52
CA PHE A 163 -0.95 -37.11 7.64
C PHE A 163 -2.13 -36.53 8.44
N LEU A 164 -2.48 -37.17 9.56
CA LEU A 164 -3.57 -36.73 10.41
C LEU A 164 -3.22 -35.42 11.13
N LEU A 165 -1.96 -35.26 11.55
CA LEU A 165 -1.47 -34.03 12.17
C LEU A 165 -1.54 -32.83 11.21
N ILE A 166 -1.12 -33.00 9.95
CA ILE A 166 -1.22 -31.94 8.93
C ILE A 166 -2.70 -31.57 8.69
N MET A 167 -3.58 -32.57 8.56
CA MET A 167 -5.01 -32.33 8.36
C MET A 167 -5.64 -31.56 9.53
N LEU A 168 -5.32 -31.95 10.77
CA LEU A 168 -5.87 -31.28 11.96
C LEU A 168 -5.38 -29.83 12.06
N VAL A 169 -4.08 -29.59 11.90
CA VAL A 169 -3.51 -28.23 11.91
C VAL A 169 -4.10 -27.37 10.79
N ALA A 170 -4.23 -27.92 9.59
CA ALA A 170 -4.83 -27.19 8.46
C ALA A 170 -6.30 -26.85 8.74
N THR A 171 -7.07 -27.76 9.34
CA THR A 171 -8.48 -27.51 9.67
C THR A 171 -8.61 -26.41 10.72
N VAL A 172 -7.81 -26.45 11.80
CA VAL A 172 -7.81 -25.42 12.86
C VAL A 172 -7.23 -24.08 12.40
N SER A 173 -6.39 -24.06 11.36
CA SER A 173 -5.83 -22.80 10.83
C SER A 173 -6.75 -22.12 9.82
N ILE A 174 -7.60 -22.88 9.14
CA ILE A 174 -8.52 -22.37 8.11
C ILE A 174 -9.85 -21.92 8.72
N PHE A 175 -10.32 -22.62 9.76
CA PHE A 175 -11.57 -22.36 10.48
C PHE A 175 -11.30 -21.71 11.82
#